data_AF-A0A3N5REH5-F1
#
_entry.id   AF-A0A3N5REH5-F1
#
_cell.length_a   1.000
_cell.length_b   1.000
_cell.length_c   1.000
_cell.angle_alpha   90.00
_cell.angle_beta   90.00
_cell.angle_gamma   90.00
#
_symmetry.space_group_name_H-M   'P 1'
#
loop_
_entity.id
_entity.type
_entity.pdbx_description
1 polymer ?
#
loop_
_entity_poly.entity_id
_entity_poly.type
_entity_poly.pdbx_seq_one_letter_code
_entity_poly.pdbx_strand_id
1 'polypeptide(L)'
;MLLQNWIRLARTFVSQLGLRATRKRRQTLRRVAGDRRVTGRVRVAEVLETRVLLTAISWDGGAGDGLWSSALNWSTNVVPGSADDVTLDVAGDVTITVRGAPTAVASLVNRETLSIEGRIATGQATLTVTNNVTNEGTIRLETTSNDASDRGANLVVNNGTLTNTATGVIDVRAGQGDARSITGNTTNLGTIQTEAGTTLEVKLVNKSFIQAGGAVNSSGGVVVNGGTFHLTGGALSGTVRAYNSSISLASTLSTASTLRTVGPNTQLISDVPSTVTLWVEGTMTYGYAQLTVAQDLTNHGTIHLETTSNDAYDRATYLATASGRTLTNASDGVIESALGAGSFRQISGRLIQQGTISVLSGTASFLGQFVADGGTYFGPFYVRNSDLSVLAGSPTPLRLAGSSNRLMTDNPAGSTLWLDGNTLYGYSQLSVSQNLINQGTIHLETTSNDAYDRGTYLVTAAGVTLTNASDGVIESVQGAGDIRLISGRLLQQGVISVVSGTAEFAGHLDAAGGTYAGAFYVRNSNIQVLAGSP
;
A
#
# COMPACT_ATOMS: atom_id res chain seq x y z
N MET A 1 -23.35 33.98 -27.81
CA MET A 1 -24.70 33.39 -27.80
C MET A 1 -24.74 32.42 -26.62
N LEU A 2 -25.45 32.83 -25.56
CA LEU A 2 -25.85 32.12 -24.33
C LEU A 2 -24.76 31.52 -23.41
N LEU A 3 -24.45 32.33 -22.40
CA LEU A 3 -23.81 32.01 -21.13
C LEU A 3 -24.92 31.64 -20.09
N GLN A 4 -24.57 30.77 -19.13
CA GLN A 4 -25.11 30.63 -17.76
C GLN A 4 -26.36 29.77 -17.44
N ASN A 5 -26.12 28.86 -16.49
CA ASN A 5 -26.79 28.61 -15.19
C ASN A 5 -26.81 27.09 -14.93
N TRP A 6 -26.58 26.55 -13.73
CA TRP A 6 -27.35 26.80 -12.50
C TRP A 6 -26.58 26.36 -11.24
N ILE A 7 -26.28 27.31 -10.36
CA ILE A 7 -26.10 27.11 -8.91
C ILE A 7 -26.86 28.26 -8.20
N ARG A 8 -27.69 27.91 -7.20
CA ARG A 8 -28.34 28.73 -6.14
C ARG A 8 -29.49 29.68 -6.50
N LEU A 9 -30.65 29.43 -5.88
CA LEU A 9 -31.66 30.38 -5.35
C LEU A 9 -32.53 29.55 -4.37
N ALA A 10 -32.52 29.72 -3.03
CA ALA A 10 -32.84 30.86 -2.17
C ALA A 10 -34.32 31.31 -2.19
N ARG A 11 -34.99 30.97 -1.07
CA ARG A 11 -36.02 31.74 -0.33
C ARG A 11 -37.38 32.01 -1.00
N THR A 12 -38.40 31.34 -0.46
CA THR A 12 -39.83 31.63 -0.67
C THR A 12 -40.36 32.55 0.43
N PHE A 13 -41.08 33.61 0.03
CA PHE A 13 -41.71 34.62 0.87
C PHE A 13 -43.25 34.54 0.72
N VAL A 14 -43.93 34.44 1.87
CA VAL A 14 -45.29 34.88 2.28
C VAL A 14 -46.33 35.28 1.21
N SER A 15 -47.51 34.65 1.22
CA SER A 15 -48.80 35.27 1.63
C SER A 15 -50.04 34.48 1.14
N GLN A 16 -50.96 34.17 2.05
CA GLN A 16 -52.38 34.06 1.75
C GLN A 16 -53.20 34.78 2.81
N LEU A 17 -54.26 35.42 2.33
CA LEU A 17 -55.11 36.39 3.01
C LEU A 17 -55.94 35.80 4.15
N GLY A 18 -56.20 36.63 5.17
CA GLY A 18 -57.23 36.41 6.17
C GLY A 18 -57.49 37.68 6.99
N LEU A 19 -58.32 38.57 6.45
CA LEU A 19 -58.81 39.79 7.10
C LEU A 19 -59.54 39.49 8.43
N ARG A 20 -59.29 40.29 9.48
CA ARG A 20 -60.31 41.02 10.27
C ARG A 20 -59.72 41.91 11.39
N ALA A 21 -59.87 43.22 11.16
CA ALA A 21 -60.33 44.28 12.07
C ALA A 21 -59.82 44.41 13.53
N THR A 22 -58.98 45.44 13.74
CA THR A 22 -59.14 46.57 14.70
C THR A 22 -59.75 46.35 16.10
N ARG A 23 -58.96 46.64 17.15
CA ARG A 23 -59.14 47.85 18.00
C ARG A 23 -58.00 48.07 19.01
N LYS A 24 -57.44 49.29 18.98
CA LYS A 24 -56.58 49.88 20.03
C LYS A 24 -57.39 50.12 21.30
N ARG A 25 -56.80 49.86 22.48
CA ARG A 25 -57.06 50.68 23.67
C ARG A 25 -55.80 50.77 24.54
N ARG A 26 -55.21 51.97 24.55
CA ARG A 26 -54.28 52.44 25.59
C ARG A 26 -55.10 52.77 26.83
N GLN A 27 -54.62 52.37 28.00
CA GLN A 27 -54.85 53.11 29.23
C GLN A 27 -53.66 52.92 30.18
N THR A 28 -52.87 53.98 30.28
CA THR A 28 -51.95 54.29 31.36
C THR A 28 -52.73 54.43 32.67
N LEU A 29 -52.16 54.06 33.83
CA LEU A 29 -52.15 54.89 35.05
C LEU A 29 -51.38 54.20 36.21
N ARG A 30 -50.55 55.04 36.85
CA ARG A 30 -50.22 55.12 38.29
C ARG A 30 -49.25 54.12 38.95
N ARG A 31 -48.09 54.69 39.30
CA ARG A 31 -47.22 54.35 40.45
C ARG A 31 -48.02 54.29 41.76
N VAL A 32 -47.81 53.24 42.54
CA VAL A 32 -47.83 53.25 44.00
C VAL A 32 -46.65 52.41 44.49
N ALA A 33 -45.98 52.91 45.51
CA ALA A 33 -44.76 52.40 46.10
C ALA A 33 -45.00 51.22 47.05
N GLY A 34 -43.93 50.43 47.23
CA GLY A 34 -43.69 49.63 48.43
C GLY A 34 -44.34 48.25 48.44
N ASP A 35 -43.57 47.21 48.12
CA ASP A 35 -43.27 46.24 49.17
C ASP A 35 -42.05 45.38 48.83
N ARG A 36 -41.16 45.22 49.80
CA ARG A 36 -40.00 44.33 49.76
C ARG A 36 -40.52 42.90 49.95
N ARG A 37 -40.51 42.09 48.89
CA ARG A 37 -40.56 40.63 49.03
C ARG A 37 -39.45 39.95 48.25
N VAL A 38 -38.68 39.19 49.00
CA VAL A 38 -37.55 38.35 48.64
C VAL A 38 -37.91 37.48 47.43
N THR A 39 -37.26 37.74 46.29
CA THR A 39 -37.29 36.84 45.14
C THR A 39 -36.43 35.62 45.46
N GLY A 40 -37.05 34.57 46.01
CA GLY A 40 -36.47 33.24 45.97
C GLY A 40 -36.31 32.83 44.50
N ARG A 41 -35.07 32.77 44.02
CA ARG A 41 -34.74 32.08 42.77
C ARG A 41 -35.12 30.61 42.95
N VAL A 42 -36.28 30.21 42.46
CA VAL A 42 -36.56 28.79 42.21
C VAL A 42 -35.58 28.37 41.12
N ARG A 43 -34.52 27.67 41.52
CA ARG A 43 -33.69 26.91 40.60
C ARG A 43 -34.58 25.77 40.11
N VAL A 44 -35.07 25.89 38.87
CA VAL A 44 -35.60 24.72 38.16
C VAL A 44 -34.38 23.88 37.84
N ALA A 45 -34.10 22.89 38.69
CA ALA A 45 -33.22 21.81 38.32
C ALA A 45 -34.00 20.95 37.32
N GLU A 46 -33.55 20.95 36.07
CA GLU A 46 -34.00 19.96 35.10
C GLU A 46 -33.68 18.58 35.69
N VAL A 47 -34.67 17.68 35.70
CA VAL A 47 -34.44 16.30 36.11
C VAL A 47 -33.47 15.70 35.10
N LEU A 48 -32.27 15.34 35.54
CA LEU A 48 -31.35 14.51 34.76
C LEU A 48 -32.12 13.29 34.29
N GLU A 49 -32.09 13.01 32.98
CA GLU A 49 -32.67 11.78 32.43
C GLU A 49 -32.21 10.59 33.28
N THR A 50 -33.15 9.73 33.68
CA THR A 50 -32.83 8.48 34.35
C THR A 50 -31.94 7.67 33.41
N ARG A 51 -30.63 7.64 33.68
CA ARG A 51 -29.76 6.62 33.11
C ARG A 51 -30.22 5.30 33.71
N VAL A 52 -30.99 4.53 32.94
CA VAL A 52 -31.11 3.09 33.18
C VAL A 52 -29.72 2.53 32.90
N LEU A 53 -28.89 2.41 33.95
CA LEU A 53 -27.76 1.50 33.90
C LEU A 53 -28.38 0.12 33.77
N LEU A 54 -28.41 -0.43 32.55
CA LEU A 54 -28.60 -1.86 32.39
C LEU A 54 -27.49 -2.51 33.22
N THR A 55 -27.88 -3.26 34.26
CA THR A 55 -26.91 -3.90 35.14
C THR A 55 -26.14 -4.90 34.28
N ALA A 56 -24.85 -4.66 34.05
CA ALA A 56 -24.01 -5.60 33.31
C ALA A 56 -24.10 -6.98 33.96
N ILE A 57 -24.35 -8.01 33.15
CA ILE A 57 -24.37 -9.40 33.62
C ILE A 57 -22.91 -9.82 33.83
N SER A 58 -22.52 -10.03 35.08
CA SER A 58 -21.17 -10.47 35.42
C SER A 58 -21.08 -11.99 35.49
N TRP A 59 -19.91 -12.51 35.11
CA TRP A 59 -19.50 -13.86 35.44
C TRP A 59 -19.27 -13.99 36.95
N ASP A 60 -19.78 -15.06 37.56
CA ASP A 60 -19.55 -15.37 38.99
C ASP A 60 -19.02 -16.79 39.22
N GLY A 61 -19.03 -17.64 38.19
CA GLY A 61 -18.50 -19.00 38.25
C GLY A 61 -19.27 -19.95 39.17
N GLY A 62 -20.53 -19.65 39.50
CA GLY A 62 -21.32 -20.44 40.46
C GLY A 62 -21.54 -21.92 40.10
N ALA A 63 -21.41 -22.32 38.83
CA ALA A 63 -21.46 -23.73 38.41
C ALA A 63 -20.13 -24.46 38.62
N GLY A 64 -19.01 -23.74 38.70
CA GLY A 64 -17.66 -24.30 38.89
C GLY A 64 -17.06 -25.05 37.69
N ASP A 65 -17.72 -25.03 36.52
CA ASP A 65 -17.28 -25.76 35.33
C ASP A 65 -16.54 -24.90 34.28
N GLY A 66 -16.52 -23.58 34.45
CA GLY A 66 -15.86 -22.65 33.52
C GLY A 66 -16.57 -22.47 32.17
N LEU A 67 -17.80 -22.97 31.99
CA LEU A 67 -18.49 -22.96 30.68
C LEU A 67 -19.42 -21.75 30.53
N TRP A 68 -19.25 -20.98 29.44
CA TRP A 68 -20.12 -19.84 29.09
C TRP A 68 -21.60 -20.22 29.07
N SER A 69 -21.91 -21.45 28.63
CA SER A 69 -23.26 -21.97 28.46
C SER A 69 -23.96 -22.36 29.77
N SER A 70 -23.24 -22.44 30.89
CA SER A 70 -23.81 -22.86 32.16
C SER A 70 -24.45 -21.66 32.86
N ALA A 71 -25.78 -21.68 32.95
CA ALA A 71 -26.56 -20.55 33.47
C ALA A 71 -26.15 -20.13 34.89
N LEU A 72 -25.75 -21.09 35.73
CA LEU A 72 -25.29 -20.87 37.12
C LEU A 72 -23.91 -20.18 37.22
N ASN A 73 -23.20 -19.93 36.12
CA ASN A 73 -21.96 -19.13 36.12
C ASN A 73 -22.18 -17.63 35.94
N TRP A 74 -23.43 -17.21 35.79
CA TRP A 74 -23.82 -15.82 35.57
C TRP A 74 -24.58 -15.29 36.78
N SER A 75 -24.33 -14.04 37.15
CA SER A 75 -24.98 -13.35 38.28
C SER A 75 -26.52 -13.37 38.27
N THR A 76 -27.14 -13.52 37.10
CA THR A 76 -28.59 -13.63 36.94
C THR A 76 -29.11 -15.08 36.95
N ASN A 77 -28.21 -16.06 37.06
CA ASN A 77 -28.44 -17.49 36.86
C ASN A 77 -29.08 -17.82 35.49
N VAL A 78 -28.80 -16.99 34.49
CA VAL A 78 -29.28 -17.11 33.09
C VAL A 78 -28.13 -16.75 32.15
N VAL A 79 -27.98 -17.51 31.06
CA VAL A 79 -26.97 -17.21 30.04
C VAL A 79 -27.32 -15.88 29.34
N PRO A 80 -26.38 -14.93 29.21
CA PRO A 80 -26.59 -13.66 28.53
C PRO A 80 -27.10 -13.82 27.09
N GLY A 81 -27.99 -12.92 26.69
CA GLY A 81 -28.51 -12.78 25.34
C GLY A 81 -28.20 -11.42 24.71
N SER A 82 -28.84 -11.14 23.57
CA SER A 82 -28.45 -10.06 22.66
C SER A 82 -28.58 -8.64 23.20
N ALA A 83 -29.32 -8.46 24.29
CA ALA A 83 -29.52 -7.16 24.94
C ALA A 83 -28.52 -6.92 26.09
N ASP A 84 -27.72 -7.92 26.45
CA ASP A 84 -26.98 -7.91 27.70
C ASP A 84 -25.53 -7.45 27.49
N ASP A 85 -25.10 -6.55 28.37
CA ASP A 85 -23.70 -6.15 28.49
C ASP A 85 -22.99 -7.10 29.46
N VAL A 86 -21.92 -7.75 29.01
CA VAL A 86 -21.21 -8.80 29.76
C VAL A 86 -19.90 -8.28 30.35
N THR A 87 -19.64 -8.60 31.62
CA THR A 87 -18.34 -8.35 32.27
C THR A 87 -17.75 -9.65 32.82
N LEU A 88 -16.52 -9.96 32.41
CA LEU A 88 -15.71 -11.06 32.95
C LEU A 88 -14.62 -10.41 33.82
N ASP A 89 -14.86 -10.38 35.12
CA ASP A 89 -13.97 -9.77 36.12
C ASP A 89 -14.25 -10.42 37.48
N VAL A 90 -13.46 -11.43 37.82
CA VAL A 90 -13.58 -12.15 39.09
C VAL A 90 -12.22 -12.22 39.78
N ALA A 91 -12.22 -12.57 41.06
CA ALA A 91 -10.98 -12.71 41.78
C ALA A 91 -10.19 -13.95 41.30
N GLY A 92 -8.97 -13.72 40.81
CA GLY A 92 -8.03 -14.76 40.38
C GLY A 92 -8.13 -15.07 38.88
N ASP A 93 -7.11 -15.76 38.35
CA ASP A 93 -7.02 -16.05 36.91
C ASP A 93 -7.95 -17.21 36.53
N VAL A 94 -9.14 -16.92 36.02
CA VAL A 94 -10.09 -17.95 35.57
C VAL A 94 -10.13 -18.06 34.04
N THR A 95 -10.47 -19.26 33.55
CA THR A 95 -10.73 -19.49 32.13
C THR A 95 -12.22 -19.70 31.90
N ILE A 96 -12.84 -18.78 31.18
CA ILE A 96 -14.21 -18.85 30.69
C ILE A 96 -14.18 -19.44 29.28
N THR A 97 -14.88 -20.56 29.07
CA THR A 97 -14.82 -21.33 27.83
C THR A 97 -16.11 -21.19 27.04
N VAL A 98 -16.01 -20.67 25.82
CA VAL A 98 -17.07 -20.63 24.82
C VAL A 98 -16.93 -21.83 23.88
N ARG A 99 -18.00 -22.61 23.74
CA ARG A 99 -18.10 -23.74 22.81
C ARG A 99 -19.41 -23.64 22.04
N GLY A 100 -19.38 -24.06 20.77
CA GLY A 100 -20.53 -23.88 19.88
C GLY A 100 -20.82 -22.39 19.62
N ALA A 101 -22.07 -22.07 19.32
CA ALA A 101 -22.51 -20.70 19.05
C ALA A 101 -23.54 -20.27 20.10
N PRO A 102 -23.13 -19.72 21.27
CA PRO A 102 -24.08 -19.12 22.20
C PRO A 102 -24.81 -17.94 21.55
N THR A 103 -25.93 -17.54 22.17
CA THR A 103 -26.64 -16.31 21.78
C THR A 103 -25.67 -15.13 21.80
N ALA A 104 -25.79 -14.24 20.81
CA ALA A 104 -25.00 -13.02 20.76
C ALA A 104 -25.23 -12.17 22.03
N VAL A 105 -24.25 -11.36 22.40
CA VAL A 105 -24.35 -10.37 23.49
C VAL A 105 -24.23 -8.94 22.97
N ALA A 106 -24.66 -7.96 23.75
CA ALA A 106 -24.61 -6.56 23.35
C ALA A 106 -23.16 -6.02 23.40
N SER A 107 -22.47 -6.15 24.53
CA SER A 107 -21.06 -5.76 24.69
C SER A 107 -20.31 -6.72 25.63
N LEU A 108 -18.98 -6.65 25.61
CA LEU A 108 -18.12 -7.51 26.43
C LEU A 108 -16.93 -6.72 26.99
N VAL A 109 -16.74 -6.77 28.30
CA VAL A 109 -15.48 -6.41 28.97
C VAL A 109 -14.84 -7.68 29.49
N ASN A 110 -13.63 -8.00 29.02
CA ASN A 110 -12.88 -9.18 29.44
C ASN A 110 -11.62 -8.79 30.22
N ARG A 111 -11.54 -9.16 31.50
CA ARG A 111 -10.33 -9.10 32.34
C ARG A 111 -9.74 -10.48 32.63
N GLU A 112 -10.36 -11.53 32.11
CA GLU A 112 -10.00 -12.92 32.36
C GLU A 112 -9.41 -13.61 31.12
N THR A 113 -9.23 -14.93 31.18
CA THR A 113 -9.02 -15.74 29.98
C THR A 113 -10.37 -16.15 29.38
N LEU A 114 -10.73 -15.59 28.23
CA LEU A 114 -11.85 -16.03 27.41
C LEU A 114 -11.34 -16.98 26.31
N SER A 115 -11.60 -18.28 26.47
CA SER A 115 -11.21 -19.32 25.52
C SER A 115 -12.38 -19.64 24.58
N ILE A 116 -12.26 -19.31 23.29
CA ILE A 116 -13.20 -19.71 22.25
C ILE A 116 -12.67 -21.00 21.62
N GLU A 117 -13.34 -22.12 21.93
CA GLU A 117 -12.87 -23.48 21.64
C GLU A 117 -13.75 -24.21 20.63
N GLY A 118 -13.27 -24.32 19.40
CA GLY A 118 -13.85 -25.23 18.42
C GLY A 118 -13.44 -26.68 18.69
N ARG A 119 -14.37 -27.63 18.55
CA ARG A 119 -14.11 -29.07 18.78
C ARG A 119 -15.20 -29.96 18.21
N ILE A 120 -14.89 -31.22 17.95
CA ILE A 120 -15.85 -32.22 17.41
C ILE A 120 -17.16 -32.26 18.20
N ALA A 121 -17.09 -32.25 19.54
CA ALA A 121 -18.26 -32.42 20.41
C ALA A 121 -19.28 -31.27 20.32
N THR A 122 -18.86 -30.07 19.94
CA THR A 122 -19.71 -28.86 19.91
C THR A 122 -19.68 -28.13 18.57
N GLY A 123 -18.91 -28.65 17.60
CA GLY A 123 -18.65 -28.01 16.32
C GLY A 123 -17.75 -26.78 16.42
N GLN A 124 -17.87 -25.92 15.42
CA GLN A 124 -17.26 -24.58 15.39
C GLN A 124 -17.70 -23.77 16.61
N ALA A 125 -16.77 -23.00 17.20
CA ALA A 125 -17.09 -22.05 18.26
C ALA A 125 -17.15 -20.63 17.71
N THR A 126 -18.26 -19.94 17.96
CA THR A 126 -18.47 -18.56 17.49
C THR A 126 -19.09 -17.72 18.60
N LEU A 127 -18.31 -16.79 19.16
CA LEU A 127 -18.84 -15.74 20.04
C LEU A 127 -19.20 -14.51 19.21
N THR A 128 -20.46 -14.08 19.28
CA THR A 128 -20.92 -12.86 18.59
C THR A 128 -21.18 -11.75 19.60
N VAL A 129 -20.57 -10.59 19.39
CA VAL A 129 -20.78 -9.36 20.15
C VAL A 129 -21.26 -8.27 19.21
N THR A 130 -22.36 -7.61 19.57
CA THR A 130 -23.00 -6.64 18.67
C THR A 130 -22.25 -5.31 18.65
N ASN A 131 -21.91 -4.79 19.83
CA ASN A 131 -21.26 -3.50 20.03
C ASN A 131 -19.76 -3.70 20.31
N ASN A 132 -19.25 -3.15 21.41
CA ASN A 132 -17.81 -3.12 21.68
C ASN A 132 -17.34 -4.34 22.48
N VAL A 133 -16.10 -4.74 22.21
CA VAL A 133 -15.35 -5.67 23.05
C VAL A 133 -14.13 -4.93 23.60
N THR A 134 -13.99 -4.85 24.92
CA THR A 134 -12.78 -4.36 25.58
C THR A 134 -12.05 -5.55 26.18
N ASN A 135 -10.85 -5.85 25.66
CA ASN A 135 -10.00 -6.91 26.20
C ASN A 135 -8.85 -6.31 27.02
N GLU A 136 -8.89 -6.55 28.33
CA GLU A 136 -7.86 -6.25 29.31
C GLU A 136 -7.15 -7.52 29.81
N GLY A 137 -7.77 -8.70 29.60
CA GLY A 137 -7.21 -10.03 29.85
C GLY A 137 -6.75 -10.76 28.58
N THR A 138 -7.03 -12.06 28.47
CA THR A 138 -6.66 -12.88 27.30
C THR A 138 -7.89 -13.34 26.52
N ILE A 139 -7.94 -13.09 25.22
CA ILE A 139 -8.84 -13.79 24.30
C ILE A 139 -8.02 -14.89 23.63
N ARG A 140 -8.39 -16.15 23.88
CA ARG A 140 -7.76 -17.32 23.28
C ARG A 140 -8.64 -17.90 22.18
N LEU A 141 -8.06 -18.11 21.00
CA LEU A 141 -8.72 -18.79 19.89
C LEU A 141 -8.03 -20.13 19.63
N GLU A 142 -8.73 -21.24 19.86
CA GLU A 142 -8.17 -22.58 19.78
C GLU A 142 -9.20 -23.59 19.23
N THR A 143 -8.73 -24.56 18.46
CA THR A 143 -9.48 -25.75 18.05
C THR A 143 -8.81 -26.95 18.69
N THR A 144 -9.51 -27.62 19.60
CA THR A 144 -8.93 -28.65 20.46
C THR A 144 -9.07 -30.06 19.87
N SER A 145 -9.98 -30.26 18.92
CA SER A 145 -10.07 -31.47 18.11
C SER A 145 -10.65 -31.18 16.73
N ASN A 146 -10.26 -31.98 15.74
CA ASN A 146 -10.62 -31.76 14.35
C ASN A 146 -11.15 -33.04 13.67
N ASP A 147 -12.02 -32.86 12.68
CA ASP A 147 -12.57 -33.90 11.80
C ASP A 147 -12.73 -33.34 10.37
N ALA A 148 -13.59 -33.92 9.53
CA ALA A 148 -13.80 -33.44 8.17
C ALA A 148 -14.70 -32.19 8.06
N SER A 149 -15.29 -31.73 9.18
CA SER A 149 -16.15 -30.55 9.24
C SER A 149 -15.42 -29.38 9.90
N ASP A 150 -15.94 -28.17 9.71
CA ASP A 150 -15.34 -26.98 10.34
C ASP A 150 -15.47 -27.00 11.88
N ARG A 151 -14.33 -26.89 12.55
CA ARG A 151 -14.12 -26.77 14.00
C ARG A 151 -13.38 -25.48 14.34
N GLY A 152 -13.48 -24.44 13.51
CA GLY A 152 -12.86 -23.16 13.74
C GLY A 152 -13.30 -22.45 15.03
N ALA A 153 -12.51 -21.46 15.43
CA ALA A 153 -12.76 -20.60 16.57
C ALA A 153 -12.87 -19.13 16.12
N ASN A 154 -14.04 -18.53 16.34
CA ASN A 154 -14.39 -17.24 15.76
C ASN A 154 -14.89 -16.26 16.83
N LEU A 155 -14.37 -15.04 16.77
CA LEU A 155 -14.94 -13.87 17.44
C LEU A 155 -15.53 -12.93 16.39
N VAL A 156 -16.82 -12.60 16.53
CA VAL A 156 -17.52 -11.71 15.61
C VAL A 156 -17.96 -10.46 16.35
N VAL A 157 -17.46 -9.30 15.92
CA VAL A 157 -17.83 -7.97 16.43
C VAL A 157 -18.53 -7.20 15.32
N ASN A 158 -19.87 -7.12 15.38
CA ASN A 158 -20.68 -6.66 14.24
C ASN A 158 -20.55 -5.16 13.97
N ASN A 159 -20.96 -4.33 14.93
CA ASN A 159 -21.11 -2.89 14.76
C ASN A 159 -20.05 -2.09 15.52
N GLY A 160 -19.53 -2.62 16.63
CA GLY A 160 -18.52 -1.95 17.43
C GLY A 160 -17.08 -2.30 17.03
N THR A 161 -16.19 -2.14 18.00
CA THR A 161 -14.76 -2.40 17.86
C THR A 161 -14.29 -3.37 18.93
N LEU A 162 -13.45 -4.33 18.55
CA LEU A 162 -12.57 -5.04 19.46
C LEU A 162 -11.39 -4.16 19.80
N THR A 163 -11.31 -3.68 21.04
CA THR A 163 -10.15 -2.98 21.57
C THR A 163 -9.36 -3.95 22.45
N ASN A 164 -8.24 -4.44 21.92
CA ASN A 164 -7.23 -5.12 22.73
C ASN A 164 -6.37 -4.05 23.41
N THR A 165 -6.63 -3.80 24.69
CA THR A 165 -5.96 -2.73 25.45
C THR A 165 -4.47 -3.03 25.64
N ALA A 166 -3.71 -2.09 26.22
CA ALA A 166 -2.27 -2.25 26.41
C ALA A 166 -1.87 -3.48 27.25
N THR A 167 -2.75 -3.97 28.13
CA THR A 167 -2.52 -5.19 28.92
C THR A 167 -3.14 -6.43 28.28
N GLY A 168 -4.01 -6.24 27.28
CA GLY A 168 -4.75 -7.31 26.65
C GLY A 168 -3.87 -8.18 25.75
N VAL A 169 -4.20 -9.47 25.72
CA VAL A 169 -3.58 -10.48 24.86
C VAL A 169 -4.62 -11.14 23.97
N ILE A 170 -4.34 -11.24 22.68
CA ILE A 170 -5.03 -12.15 21.76
C ILE A 170 -4.08 -13.31 21.50
N ASP A 171 -4.42 -14.49 22.02
CA ASP A 171 -3.62 -15.72 22.00
C ASP A 171 -4.19 -16.74 21.01
N VAL A 172 -3.47 -16.97 19.90
CA VAL A 172 -3.95 -17.84 18.81
C VAL A 172 -3.13 -19.12 18.80
N ARG A 173 -3.79 -20.22 19.18
CA ARG A 173 -3.15 -21.52 19.36
C ARG A 173 -3.39 -22.45 18.19
N ALA A 174 -2.36 -23.22 17.85
CA ALA A 174 -2.38 -24.12 16.71
C ALA A 174 -3.40 -25.23 16.88
N GLY A 175 -3.48 -25.81 18.08
CA GLY A 175 -4.45 -26.87 18.38
C GLY A 175 -4.42 -27.97 17.31
N GLN A 176 -5.59 -28.33 16.76
CA GLN A 176 -5.75 -29.43 15.79
C GLN A 176 -6.14 -28.97 14.35
N GLY A 177 -5.75 -27.77 13.91
CA GLY A 177 -6.10 -27.24 12.58
C GLY A 177 -7.44 -26.47 12.57
N ASP A 178 -7.91 -26.02 11.39
CA ASP A 178 -9.03 -25.09 11.13
C ASP A 178 -8.80 -23.60 11.44
N ALA A 179 -9.71 -22.76 10.95
CA ALA A 179 -9.53 -21.31 10.97
C ALA A 179 -9.68 -20.72 12.38
N ARG A 180 -8.82 -19.74 12.70
CA ARG A 180 -9.03 -18.80 13.82
C ARG A 180 -9.34 -17.46 13.23
N SER A 181 -10.49 -16.89 13.57
CA SER A 181 -10.87 -15.62 12.97
C SER A 181 -11.45 -14.59 13.93
N ILE A 182 -11.17 -13.34 13.62
CA ILE A 182 -11.82 -12.17 14.20
C ILE A 182 -12.52 -11.45 13.05
N THR A 183 -13.80 -11.17 13.18
CA THR A 183 -14.57 -10.38 12.21
C THR A 183 -14.97 -9.07 12.85
N GLY A 184 -14.69 -7.94 12.19
CA GLY A 184 -15.08 -6.62 12.68
C GLY A 184 -13.92 -5.64 12.85
N ASN A 185 -14.24 -4.42 13.28
CA ASN A 185 -13.21 -3.42 13.57
C ASN A 185 -12.35 -3.91 14.74
N THR A 186 -11.03 -3.79 14.61
CA THR A 186 -10.08 -4.23 15.62
C THR A 186 -9.04 -3.14 15.86
N THR A 187 -8.81 -2.77 17.11
CA THR A 187 -7.71 -1.91 17.54
C THR A 187 -6.84 -2.67 18.52
N ASN A 188 -5.56 -2.83 18.19
CA ASN A 188 -4.58 -3.45 19.05
C ASN A 188 -3.63 -2.39 19.66
N LEU A 189 -3.63 -2.34 20.98
CA LEU A 189 -2.69 -1.60 21.83
C LEU A 189 -1.80 -2.54 22.66
N GLY A 190 -2.22 -3.81 22.82
CA GLY A 190 -1.51 -4.85 23.55
C GLY A 190 -0.82 -5.85 22.63
N THR A 191 -0.92 -7.13 22.97
CA THR A 191 -0.25 -8.22 22.25
C THR A 191 -1.21 -9.05 21.42
N ILE A 192 -0.89 -9.26 20.15
CA ILE A 192 -1.44 -10.36 19.34
C ILE A 192 -0.31 -11.36 19.15
N GLN A 193 -0.54 -12.62 19.52
CA GLN A 193 0.44 -13.69 19.36
C GLN A 193 -0.17 -14.90 18.66
N THR A 194 0.60 -15.52 17.77
CA THR A 194 0.20 -16.74 17.05
C THR A 194 1.28 -17.80 17.19
N GLU A 195 0.86 -19.03 17.49
CA GLU A 195 1.76 -20.19 17.48
C GLU A 195 2.17 -20.57 16.04
N ALA A 196 3.31 -21.26 15.91
CA ALA A 196 3.74 -21.78 14.62
C ALA A 196 2.69 -22.74 14.03
N GLY A 197 2.51 -22.71 12.71
CA GLY A 197 1.57 -23.59 12.01
C GLY A 197 0.10 -23.16 12.07
N THR A 198 -0.24 -22.03 12.70
CA THR A 198 -1.59 -21.46 12.67
C THR A 198 -1.63 -20.03 12.17
N THR A 199 -2.75 -19.61 11.61
CA THR A 199 -2.97 -18.25 11.12
C THR A 199 -4.21 -17.65 11.75
N LEU A 200 -4.06 -16.44 12.32
CA LEU A 200 -5.19 -15.59 12.65
C LEU A 200 -5.66 -14.87 11.39
N GLU A 201 -6.93 -15.01 11.05
CA GLU A 201 -7.57 -14.22 10.00
C GLU A 201 -8.44 -13.11 10.61
N VAL A 202 -8.11 -11.85 10.34
CA VAL A 202 -8.94 -10.69 10.67
C VAL A 202 -9.74 -10.32 9.42
N LYS A 203 -11.04 -10.60 9.43
CA LYS A 203 -11.96 -10.43 8.30
C LYS A 203 -12.57 -9.03 8.30
N LEU A 204 -12.24 -8.22 7.29
CA LEU A 204 -12.63 -6.82 7.19
C LEU A 204 -13.45 -6.56 5.90
N VAL A 205 -14.78 -6.48 6.01
CA VAL A 205 -15.64 -5.97 4.94
C VAL A 205 -16.09 -4.56 5.31
N ASN A 206 -15.49 -3.53 4.71
CA ASN A 206 -15.68 -2.12 5.09
C ASN A 206 -15.37 -1.84 6.58
N LYS A 207 -14.31 -2.47 7.10
CA LYS A 207 -13.84 -2.37 8.48
C LYS A 207 -12.35 -2.05 8.52
N SER A 208 -11.84 -1.71 9.70
CA SER A 208 -10.43 -1.39 9.91
C SER A 208 -9.76 -2.29 10.95
N PHE A 209 -8.52 -2.67 10.69
CA PHE A 209 -7.57 -3.16 11.69
C PHE A 209 -6.56 -2.04 11.97
N ILE A 210 -6.43 -1.65 13.24
CA ILE A 210 -5.51 -0.61 13.70
C ILE A 210 -4.50 -1.23 14.64
N GLN A 211 -3.24 -1.27 14.22
CA GLN A 211 -2.10 -1.52 15.08
C GLN A 211 -1.64 -0.17 15.64
N ALA A 212 -2.03 0.13 16.88
CA ALA A 212 -1.82 1.43 17.54
C ALA A 212 -0.73 1.39 18.61
N GLY A 213 -0.44 0.21 19.17
CA GLY A 213 0.56 0.03 20.21
C GLY A 213 0.83 -1.45 20.47
N GLY A 214 1.73 -1.74 21.39
CA GLY A 214 2.10 -3.12 21.72
C GLY A 214 2.76 -3.84 20.55
N ALA A 215 2.45 -5.13 20.37
CA ALA A 215 3.13 -5.97 19.39
C ALA A 215 2.18 -6.97 18.70
N VAL A 216 2.48 -7.25 17.44
CA VAL A 216 2.00 -8.44 16.72
C VAL A 216 3.18 -9.39 16.59
N ASN A 217 3.16 -10.49 17.35
CA ASN A 217 4.20 -11.52 17.41
C ASN A 217 3.71 -12.77 16.69
N SER A 218 3.96 -12.85 15.38
CA SER A 218 3.39 -13.90 14.55
C SER A 218 4.40 -15.01 14.24
N SER A 219 4.55 -16.00 15.13
CA SER A 219 5.33 -17.22 14.83
C SER A 219 4.63 -18.10 13.79
N GLY A 220 3.31 -18.05 13.73
CA GLY A 220 2.50 -18.54 12.63
C GLY A 220 2.23 -17.44 11.61
N GLY A 221 0.96 -17.09 11.40
CA GLY A 221 0.54 -15.98 10.55
C GLY A 221 -0.51 -15.07 11.19
N VAL A 222 -0.49 -13.78 10.85
CA VAL A 222 -1.64 -12.89 11.00
C VAL A 222 -1.98 -12.34 9.63
N VAL A 223 -3.23 -12.51 9.20
CA VAL A 223 -3.71 -12.04 7.89
C VAL A 223 -4.88 -11.10 8.14
N VAL A 224 -4.73 -9.86 7.70
CA VAL A 224 -5.83 -8.91 7.61
C VAL A 224 -6.42 -9.00 6.21
N ASN A 225 -7.65 -9.49 6.11
CA ASN A 225 -8.32 -9.82 4.86
C ASN A 225 -9.34 -8.71 4.51
N GLY A 226 -9.03 -7.90 3.49
CA GLY A 226 -9.85 -6.79 3.05
C GLY A 226 -9.70 -5.54 3.92
N GLY A 227 -10.63 -4.60 3.78
CA GLY A 227 -10.72 -3.40 4.62
C GLY A 227 -9.47 -2.52 4.62
N THR A 228 -9.24 -1.81 5.72
CA THR A 228 -8.07 -0.94 5.89
C THR A 228 -7.18 -1.42 7.04
N PHE A 229 -5.89 -1.59 6.75
CA PHE A 229 -4.82 -1.82 7.71
C PHE A 229 -4.17 -0.48 8.07
N HIS A 230 -4.27 -0.07 9.32
CA HIS A 230 -3.58 1.12 9.85
C HIS A 230 -2.43 0.69 10.76
N LEU A 231 -1.19 1.05 10.39
CA LEU A 231 -0.03 0.98 11.28
C LEU A 231 0.23 2.37 11.85
N THR A 232 -0.19 2.58 13.09
CA THR A 232 -0.08 3.89 13.77
C THR A 232 0.89 3.88 14.96
N GLY A 233 1.24 2.69 15.46
CA GLY A 233 2.24 2.48 16.50
C GLY A 233 2.47 0.99 16.77
N GLY A 234 3.37 0.67 17.69
CA GLY A 234 3.72 -0.72 18.03
C GLY A 234 4.63 -1.40 17.01
N ALA A 235 4.87 -2.70 17.19
CA ALA A 235 5.78 -3.50 16.38
C ALA A 235 5.06 -4.63 15.62
N LEU A 236 5.49 -4.88 14.38
CA LEU A 236 5.15 -6.09 13.63
C LEU A 236 6.36 -7.04 13.60
N SER A 237 6.17 -8.25 14.09
CA SER A 237 7.19 -9.31 14.11
C SER A 237 6.64 -10.60 13.54
N GLY A 238 7.48 -11.33 12.81
CA GLY A 238 7.08 -12.55 12.10
C GLY A 238 6.22 -12.27 10.87
N THR A 239 5.26 -13.15 10.60
CA THR A 239 4.49 -13.10 9.34
C THR A 239 3.16 -12.37 9.50
N VAL A 240 3.17 -11.07 9.23
CA VAL A 240 1.95 -10.23 9.20
C VAL A 240 1.63 -9.84 7.75
N ARG A 241 0.42 -10.16 7.31
CA ARG A 241 -0.05 -9.95 5.93
C ARG A 241 -1.26 -9.03 5.86
N ALA A 242 -1.24 -8.10 4.91
CA ALA A 242 -2.42 -7.43 4.40
C ALA A 242 -2.82 -8.08 3.07
N TYR A 243 -3.99 -8.72 3.04
CA TYR A 243 -4.54 -9.38 1.87
C TYR A 243 -5.68 -8.56 1.29
N ASN A 244 -5.49 -8.02 0.08
CA ASN A 244 -6.49 -7.18 -0.59
C ASN A 244 -6.98 -6.00 0.27
N SER A 245 -6.10 -5.42 1.09
CA SER A 245 -6.43 -4.31 1.99
C SER A 245 -5.96 -2.96 1.44
N SER A 246 -6.55 -1.88 1.93
CA SER A 246 -5.91 -0.55 1.87
C SER A 246 -4.93 -0.39 3.04
N ILE A 247 -3.75 0.17 2.82
CA ILE A 247 -2.67 0.30 3.80
C ILE A 247 -2.40 1.77 4.08
N SER A 248 -2.49 2.12 5.36
CA SER A 248 -2.17 3.44 5.90
C SER A 248 -1.12 3.30 7.01
N LEU A 249 -0.05 4.08 6.90
CA LEU A 249 1.13 4.06 7.75
C LEU A 249 1.31 5.47 8.34
N ALA A 250 1.48 5.57 9.65
CA ALA A 250 1.75 6.83 10.29
C ALA A 250 3.21 7.25 10.07
N SER A 251 3.44 8.54 9.78
CA SER A 251 4.79 9.09 9.67
C SER A 251 5.56 9.11 11.00
N THR A 252 4.85 8.93 12.13
CA THR A 252 5.41 8.92 13.49
C THR A 252 5.94 7.55 13.92
N LEU A 253 5.93 6.54 13.05
CA LEU A 253 6.46 5.22 13.38
C LEU A 253 7.96 5.29 13.66
N SER A 254 8.36 4.79 14.81
CA SER A 254 9.77 4.73 15.25
C SER A 254 10.31 3.31 15.37
N THR A 255 9.44 2.30 15.28
CA THR A 255 9.80 0.90 15.41
C THR A 255 9.85 0.26 14.03
N ALA A 256 10.95 -0.43 13.73
CA ALA A 256 11.09 -1.17 12.49
C ALA A 256 9.96 -2.21 12.37
N SER A 257 9.30 -2.27 11.22
CA SER A 257 8.20 -3.20 10.98
C SER A 257 8.13 -3.62 9.52
N THR A 258 7.94 -4.92 9.30
CA THR A 258 7.70 -5.47 7.97
C THR A 258 6.24 -5.88 7.86
N LEU A 259 5.54 -5.30 6.89
CA LEU A 259 4.18 -5.71 6.50
C LEU A 259 4.24 -6.37 5.13
N ARG A 260 3.77 -7.61 5.05
CA ARG A 260 3.66 -8.31 3.75
C ARG A 260 2.35 -7.93 3.07
N THR A 261 2.42 -7.54 1.80
CA THR A 261 1.25 -7.20 1.00
C THR A 261 1.01 -8.32 -0.01
N VAL A 262 -0.14 -8.99 0.10
CA VAL A 262 -0.47 -10.18 -0.70
C VAL A 262 -1.78 -9.99 -1.46
N GLY A 263 -1.93 -10.75 -2.55
CA GLY A 263 -3.12 -10.72 -3.40
C GLY A 263 -3.16 -9.53 -4.37
N PRO A 264 -4.14 -9.55 -5.28
CA PRO A 264 -4.18 -8.65 -6.44
C PRO A 264 -4.68 -7.22 -6.16
N ASN A 265 -5.33 -6.97 -5.02
CA ASN A 265 -6.09 -5.72 -4.82
C ASN A 265 -5.55 -4.84 -3.67
N THR A 266 -4.31 -5.03 -3.24
CA THR A 266 -3.75 -4.22 -2.15
C THR A 266 -3.47 -2.79 -2.61
N GLN A 267 -3.90 -1.80 -1.81
CA GLN A 267 -3.76 -0.37 -2.12
C GLN A 267 -2.90 0.31 -1.07
N LEU A 268 -1.91 1.10 -1.48
CA LEU A 268 -1.16 2.01 -0.60
C LEU A 268 -1.80 3.40 -0.64
N ILE A 269 -2.19 3.92 0.53
CA ILE A 269 -2.94 5.18 0.68
C ILE A 269 -2.24 6.18 1.62
N SER A 270 -0.96 5.98 1.91
CA SER A 270 -0.10 6.90 2.67
C SER A 270 1.35 6.73 2.27
N ASP A 271 2.20 7.68 2.66
CA ASP A 271 3.65 7.57 2.49
C ASP A 271 4.19 6.35 3.26
N VAL A 272 5.34 5.84 2.82
CA VAL A 272 6.07 4.75 3.48
C VAL A 272 7.17 5.37 4.36
N PRO A 273 7.06 5.32 5.70
CA PRO A 273 8.10 5.83 6.58
C PRO A 273 9.39 5.02 6.50
N SER A 274 10.52 5.63 6.83
CA SER A 274 11.86 5.00 6.75
C SER A 274 12.05 3.77 7.63
N THR A 275 11.19 3.56 8.63
CA THR A 275 11.21 2.38 9.49
C THR A 275 10.37 1.21 8.97
N VAL A 276 9.64 1.39 7.86
CA VAL A 276 8.70 0.38 7.36
C VAL A 276 9.23 -0.28 6.11
N THR A 277 9.16 -1.62 6.10
CA THR A 277 9.31 -2.44 4.90
C THR A 277 7.94 -2.93 4.45
N LEU A 278 7.50 -2.54 3.26
CA LEU A 278 6.38 -3.17 2.56
C LEU A 278 6.92 -4.29 1.67
N TRP A 279 6.62 -5.53 2.02
CA TRP A 279 7.04 -6.70 1.26
C TRP A 279 5.90 -7.18 0.36
N VAL A 280 5.94 -6.83 -0.93
CA VAL A 280 5.05 -7.35 -1.96
C VAL A 280 5.39 -8.81 -2.23
N GLU A 281 4.52 -9.71 -1.77
CA GLU A 281 4.82 -11.13 -1.62
C GLU A 281 3.94 -12.00 -2.53
N GLY A 282 4.51 -12.49 -3.63
CA GLY A 282 3.86 -13.47 -4.48
C GLY A 282 3.89 -14.86 -3.85
N THR A 283 2.73 -15.56 -3.79
CA THR A 283 2.62 -16.84 -3.08
C THR A 283 1.65 -17.81 -3.75
N MET A 284 1.85 -19.12 -3.54
CA MET A 284 0.88 -20.14 -3.95
C MET A 284 -0.49 -19.93 -3.28
N THR A 285 -0.52 -19.47 -2.03
CA THR A 285 -1.75 -19.26 -1.26
C THR A 285 -2.60 -18.09 -1.76
N TYR A 286 -1.96 -16.96 -2.10
CA TYR A 286 -2.67 -15.70 -2.40
C TYR A 286 -2.60 -15.27 -3.87
N GLY A 287 -1.86 -15.98 -4.72
CA GLY A 287 -1.65 -15.57 -6.11
C GLY A 287 -0.41 -14.71 -6.29
N TYR A 288 -0.34 -14.08 -7.45
CA TYR A 288 0.47 -12.88 -7.64
C TYR A 288 0.07 -11.81 -6.61
N ALA A 289 1.02 -10.95 -6.27
CA ALA A 289 0.77 -9.81 -5.39
C ALA A 289 0.90 -8.51 -6.17
N GLN A 290 -0.09 -7.63 -6.00
CA GLN A 290 -0.04 -6.28 -6.54
C GLN A 290 -0.27 -5.26 -5.44
N LEU A 291 0.71 -4.37 -5.27
CA LEU A 291 0.61 -3.18 -4.46
C LEU A 291 0.35 -1.99 -5.38
N THR A 292 -0.82 -1.36 -5.25
CA THR A 292 -1.22 -0.21 -6.07
C THR A 292 -1.07 1.08 -5.26
N VAL A 293 -0.26 2.02 -5.73
CA VAL A 293 -0.12 3.37 -5.18
C VAL A 293 -1.34 4.19 -5.61
N ALA A 294 -2.26 4.43 -4.68
CA ALA A 294 -3.61 4.93 -4.98
C ALA A 294 -3.71 6.48 -5.04
N GLN A 295 -2.69 7.18 -4.55
CA GLN A 295 -2.59 8.63 -4.55
C GLN A 295 -1.14 9.07 -4.78
N ASP A 296 -0.86 10.38 -4.82
CA ASP A 296 0.52 10.85 -4.87
C ASP A 296 1.21 10.58 -3.53
N LEU A 297 2.26 9.76 -3.54
CA LEU A 297 2.88 9.21 -2.34
C LEU A 297 4.41 9.20 -2.44
N THR A 298 5.06 9.26 -1.29
CA THR A 298 6.51 9.19 -1.15
C THR A 298 6.92 7.93 -0.38
N ASN A 299 7.90 7.21 -0.92
CA ASN A 299 8.59 6.13 -0.25
C ASN A 299 9.88 6.65 0.38
N HIS A 300 9.94 6.65 1.72
CA HIS A 300 11.16 6.86 2.52
C HIS A 300 11.71 5.56 3.10
N GLY A 301 10.92 4.47 3.08
CA GLY A 301 11.28 3.16 3.58
C GLY A 301 11.69 2.19 2.48
N THR A 302 11.37 0.92 2.68
CA THR A 302 11.68 -0.13 1.71
C THR A 302 10.39 -0.71 1.11
N ILE A 303 10.32 -0.74 -0.21
CA ILE A 303 9.34 -1.58 -0.93
C ILE A 303 10.10 -2.75 -1.54
N HIS A 304 9.89 -3.96 -1.00
CA HIS A 304 10.54 -5.19 -1.43
C HIS A 304 9.60 -6.06 -2.26
N LEU A 305 10.03 -6.49 -3.44
CA LEU A 305 9.26 -7.33 -4.35
C LEU A 305 9.88 -8.74 -4.45
N GLU A 306 9.17 -9.77 -3.98
CA GLU A 306 9.68 -11.15 -4.04
C GLU A 306 8.55 -12.19 -4.06
N THR A 307 8.77 -13.27 -4.81
CA THR A 307 7.92 -14.46 -4.81
C THR A 307 8.45 -15.46 -3.78
N THR A 308 7.71 -15.78 -2.73
CA THR A 308 8.20 -16.70 -1.68
C THR A 308 7.80 -18.15 -1.91
N SER A 309 6.79 -18.39 -2.75
CA SER A 309 6.39 -19.74 -3.17
C SER A 309 5.80 -19.71 -4.57
N ASN A 310 6.10 -20.72 -5.37
CA ASN A 310 5.79 -20.73 -6.80
C ASN A 310 5.18 -22.06 -7.27
N ASP A 311 4.41 -21.99 -8.33
CA ASP A 311 3.84 -23.13 -9.06
C ASP A 311 3.72 -22.80 -10.56
N ALA A 312 2.86 -23.49 -11.30
CA ALA A 312 2.68 -23.25 -12.74
C ALA A 312 1.85 -21.98 -13.06
N TYR A 313 1.24 -21.35 -12.04
CA TYR A 313 0.45 -20.13 -12.21
C TYR A 313 1.31 -18.89 -11.99
N ASP A 314 0.76 -17.72 -12.35
CA ASP A 314 1.43 -16.47 -12.10
C ASP A 314 1.48 -16.15 -10.60
N ARG A 315 2.71 -16.10 -10.07
CA ARG A 315 3.03 -15.70 -8.70
C ARG A 315 3.91 -14.44 -8.67
N ALA A 316 3.90 -13.66 -9.74
CA ALA A 316 4.69 -12.44 -9.87
C ALA A 316 4.34 -11.40 -8.80
N THR A 317 5.19 -10.39 -8.72
CA THR A 317 5.01 -9.24 -7.84
C THR A 317 5.00 -7.95 -8.65
N TYR A 318 3.99 -7.13 -8.37
CA TYR A 318 3.69 -5.91 -9.10
C TYR A 318 3.63 -4.72 -8.14
N LEU A 319 4.39 -3.67 -8.46
CA LEU A 319 4.24 -2.34 -7.86
C LEU A 319 3.66 -1.39 -8.92
N ALA A 320 2.39 -1.05 -8.81
CA ALA A 320 1.70 -0.26 -9.83
C ALA A 320 1.32 1.11 -9.27
N THR A 321 1.58 2.18 -10.02
CA THR A 321 1.06 3.51 -9.69
C THR A 321 -0.24 3.74 -10.44
N ALA A 322 -1.31 4.11 -9.72
CA ALA A 322 -2.61 4.35 -10.31
C ALA A 322 -2.57 5.49 -11.35
N SER A 323 -3.51 5.48 -12.30
CA SER A 323 -3.56 6.49 -13.35
C SER A 323 -3.65 7.91 -12.77
N GLY A 324 -2.80 8.81 -13.28
CA GLY A 324 -2.72 10.20 -12.82
C GLY A 324 -2.07 10.39 -11.46
N ARG A 325 -1.51 9.33 -10.84
CA ARG A 325 -0.78 9.39 -9.58
C ARG A 325 0.72 9.24 -9.79
N THR A 326 1.49 9.64 -8.79
CA THR A 326 2.95 9.57 -8.76
C THR A 326 3.42 8.86 -7.51
N LEU A 327 4.32 7.88 -7.69
CA LEU A 327 5.17 7.40 -6.61
C LEU A 327 6.51 8.15 -6.69
N THR A 328 6.92 8.80 -5.60
CA THR A 328 8.27 9.34 -5.44
C THR A 328 9.05 8.38 -4.56
N ASN A 329 10.10 7.76 -5.09
CA ASN A 329 11.09 7.06 -4.29
C ASN A 329 12.14 8.10 -3.84
N ALA A 330 11.99 8.61 -2.62
CA ALA A 330 12.83 9.68 -2.09
C ALA A 330 14.29 9.24 -1.97
N SER A 331 15.21 10.18 -1.74
CA SER A 331 16.66 9.89 -1.68
C SER A 331 17.07 8.86 -0.62
N ASP A 332 16.27 8.71 0.43
CA ASP A 332 16.40 7.70 1.49
C ASP A 332 15.56 6.43 1.25
N GLY A 333 14.66 6.47 0.27
CA GLY A 333 13.81 5.36 -0.12
C GLY A 333 14.54 4.28 -0.92
N VAL A 334 14.12 3.04 -0.69
CA VAL A 334 14.61 1.85 -1.40
C VAL A 334 13.44 1.12 -2.05
N ILE A 335 13.56 0.83 -3.34
CA ILE A 335 12.76 -0.19 -4.02
C ILE A 335 13.70 -1.35 -4.34
N GLU A 336 13.44 -2.51 -3.78
CA GLU A 336 14.27 -3.69 -3.99
C GLU A 336 13.48 -4.88 -4.53
N SER A 337 14.17 -5.79 -5.19
CA SER A 337 13.57 -7.01 -5.70
C SER A 337 14.49 -8.21 -5.57
N ALA A 338 13.89 -9.37 -5.35
CA ALA A 338 14.58 -10.66 -5.35
C ALA A 338 13.76 -11.71 -6.11
N LEU A 339 14.44 -12.72 -6.66
CA LEU A 339 13.82 -13.83 -7.37
C LEU A 339 13.00 -14.73 -6.46
N GLY A 340 13.50 -15.02 -5.27
CA GLY A 340 12.90 -16.02 -4.39
C GLY A 340 12.63 -17.32 -5.15
N ALA A 341 11.36 -17.76 -5.15
CA ALA A 341 10.89 -18.97 -5.83
C ALA A 341 10.61 -18.80 -7.34
N GLY A 342 10.83 -17.63 -7.93
CA GLY A 342 10.67 -17.38 -9.38
C GLY A 342 9.70 -16.27 -9.76
N SER A 343 9.07 -16.40 -10.93
CA SER A 343 8.11 -15.43 -11.51
C SER A 343 8.69 -14.03 -11.78
N PHE A 344 7.89 -13.10 -12.30
CA PHE A 344 8.35 -11.78 -12.73
C PHE A 344 8.26 -10.72 -11.62
N ARG A 345 9.11 -9.69 -11.71
CA ARG A 345 8.99 -8.44 -10.96
C ARG A 345 8.74 -7.28 -11.91
N GLN A 346 7.66 -6.55 -11.70
CA GLN A 346 7.29 -5.42 -12.56
C GLN A 346 6.84 -4.22 -11.74
N ILE A 347 7.41 -3.07 -12.05
CA ILE A 347 7.00 -1.76 -11.57
C ILE A 347 6.30 -1.04 -12.72
N SER A 348 5.22 -0.30 -12.46
CA SER A 348 4.52 0.44 -13.51
C SER A 348 3.87 1.74 -13.06
N GLY A 349 3.51 2.57 -14.04
CA GLY A 349 2.86 3.87 -13.83
C GLY A 349 3.87 5.01 -13.84
N ARG A 350 3.65 6.07 -13.04
CA ARG A 350 4.57 7.21 -12.96
C ARG A 350 5.41 7.14 -11.70
N LEU A 351 6.73 7.26 -11.88
CA LEU A 351 7.71 7.04 -10.83
C LEU A 351 8.83 8.09 -10.89
N ILE A 352 8.98 8.86 -9.82
CA ILE A 352 10.12 9.76 -9.60
C ILE A 352 11.17 9.02 -8.77
N GLN A 353 12.39 8.95 -9.30
CA GLN A 353 13.48 8.17 -8.73
C GLN A 353 14.63 9.03 -8.25
N GLN A 354 14.66 9.25 -6.94
CA GLN A 354 15.73 9.95 -6.21
C GLN A 354 16.53 9.00 -5.33
N GLY A 355 15.91 7.91 -4.87
CA GLY A 355 16.52 6.90 -4.01
C GLY A 355 17.23 5.78 -4.75
N THR A 356 17.17 4.58 -4.16
CA THR A 356 17.81 3.38 -4.71
C THR A 356 16.78 2.43 -5.30
N ILE A 357 17.09 1.89 -6.49
CA ILE A 357 16.48 0.66 -6.99
C ILE A 357 17.53 -0.45 -7.00
N SER A 358 17.25 -1.57 -6.35
CA SER A 358 18.17 -2.71 -6.28
C SER A 358 17.52 -4.02 -6.72
N VAL A 359 18.15 -4.72 -7.66
CA VAL A 359 17.76 -6.08 -8.06
C VAL A 359 18.78 -7.06 -7.49
N LEU A 360 18.42 -7.68 -6.37
CA LEU A 360 19.28 -8.60 -5.62
C LEU A 360 19.45 -9.93 -6.36
N SER A 361 18.43 -10.38 -7.07
CA SER A 361 18.47 -11.59 -7.91
C SER A 361 17.35 -11.61 -8.95
N GLY A 362 17.57 -12.36 -10.04
CA GLY A 362 16.65 -12.41 -11.18
C GLY A 362 16.69 -11.11 -11.98
N THR A 363 15.54 -10.62 -12.44
CA THR A 363 15.40 -9.34 -13.13
C THR A 363 14.18 -8.57 -12.62
N ALA A 364 14.19 -7.25 -12.79
CA ALA A 364 13.01 -6.41 -12.58
C ALA A 364 12.85 -5.44 -13.75
N SER A 365 11.60 -5.10 -14.06
CA SER A 365 11.29 -4.17 -15.15
C SER A 365 10.41 -3.03 -14.70
N PHE A 366 10.49 -1.90 -15.42
CA PHE A 366 9.62 -0.76 -15.26
C PHE A 366 8.88 -0.45 -16.57
N LEU A 367 7.58 -0.13 -16.48
CA LEU A 367 6.76 0.37 -17.60
C LEU A 367 5.97 1.62 -17.22
N GLY A 368 6.09 2.69 -17.99
CA GLY A 368 5.26 3.89 -17.86
C GLY A 368 6.05 5.17 -17.99
N GLN A 369 5.90 6.07 -17.02
CA GLN A 369 6.59 7.36 -17.00
C GLN A 369 7.70 7.33 -15.93
N PHE A 370 8.94 7.17 -16.37
CA PHE A 370 10.10 7.14 -15.49
C PHE A 370 10.74 8.52 -15.42
N VAL A 371 10.89 9.06 -14.22
CA VAL A 371 11.60 10.32 -13.98
C VAL A 371 12.87 10.01 -13.19
N ALA A 372 14.01 10.00 -13.87
CA ALA A 372 15.33 9.83 -13.27
C ALA A 372 15.79 11.17 -12.66
N ASP A 373 15.87 11.23 -11.33
CA ASP A 373 16.15 12.45 -10.57
C ASP A 373 17.24 12.19 -9.53
N GLY A 374 18.42 11.76 -10.00
CA GLY A 374 19.59 11.55 -9.13
C GLY A 374 19.67 10.19 -8.43
N GLY A 375 18.68 9.31 -8.62
CA GLY A 375 18.67 7.98 -8.02
C GLY A 375 19.77 7.03 -8.51
N THR A 376 19.89 5.88 -7.84
CA THR A 376 20.87 4.82 -8.18
C THR A 376 20.17 3.49 -8.53
N TYR A 377 20.82 2.70 -9.39
CA TYR A 377 20.28 1.47 -9.97
C TYR A 377 21.32 0.36 -9.85
N PHE A 378 20.95 -0.75 -9.18
CA PHE A 378 21.82 -1.91 -9.00
C PHE A 378 21.17 -3.18 -9.56
N GLY A 379 22.01 -4.04 -10.13
CA GLY A 379 21.57 -5.29 -10.73
C GLY A 379 20.75 -5.09 -12.02
N PRO A 380 20.12 -6.15 -12.53
CA PRO A 380 19.45 -6.12 -13.83
C PRO A 380 18.03 -5.53 -13.75
N PHE A 381 17.97 -4.22 -13.47
CA PHE A 381 16.77 -3.40 -13.61
C PHE A 381 16.67 -2.85 -15.04
N TYR A 382 15.49 -2.93 -15.67
CA TYR A 382 15.27 -2.45 -17.03
C TYR A 382 14.06 -1.53 -17.12
N VAL A 383 14.27 -0.29 -17.56
CA VAL A 383 13.17 0.59 -18.00
C VAL A 383 12.81 0.19 -19.42
N ARG A 384 11.54 -0.18 -19.65
CA ARG A 384 11.12 -0.69 -20.96
C ARG A 384 9.84 -0.04 -21.46
N ASN A 385 9.81 0.22 -22.76
CA ASN A 385 8.65 0.78 -23.46
C ASN A 385 8.03 1.98 -22.73
N SER A 386 8.90 2.87 -22.24
CA SER A 386 8.54 3.93 -21.29
C SER A 386 8.89 5.32 -21.80
N ASP A 387 8.15 6.31 -21.30
CA ASP A 387 8.52 7.71 -21.42
C ASP A 387 9.54 8.03 -20.31
N LEU A 388 10.70 8.54 -20.69
CA LEU A 388 11.83 8.82 -19.81
C LEU A 388 12.07 10.33 -19.71
N SER A 389 12.01 10.88 -18.50
CA SER A 389 12.52 12.21 -18.18
C SER A 389 13.75 12.07 -17.30
N VAL A 390 14.83 12.76 -17.65
CA VAL A 390 16.07 12.82 -16.88
C VAL A 390 16.23 14.23 -16.35
N LEU A 391 16.07 14.41 -15.04
CA LEU A 391 16.15 15.70 -14.38
C LEU A 391 17.53 15.96 -13.77
N ALA A 392 18.21 14.89 -13.33
CA ALA A 392 19.54 14.96 -12.76
C ALA A 392 20.36 13.71 -13.14
N GLY A 393 21.69 13.90 -13.22
CA GLY A 393 22.65 12.83 -13.44
C GLY A 393 22.58 11.75 -12.36
N SER A 394 22.95 10.52 -12.72
CA SER A 394 22.92 9.36 -11.81
C SER A 394 24.32 8.73 -11.77
N PRO A 395 24.84 8.35 -10.58
CA PRO A 395 26.12 7.65 -10.47
C PRO A 395 26.16 6.30 -11.20
N THR A 396 25.00 5.71 -11.48
CA THR A 396 24.86 4.40 -12.12
C THR A 396 24.12 4.50 -13.46
N PRO A 397 24.46 3.70 -14.47
CA PRO A 397 23.72 3.68 -15.74
C PRO A 397 22.26 3.26 -15.57
N LEU A 398 21.35 3.96 -16.25
CA LEU A 398 19.96 3.53 -16.38
C LEU A 398 19.81 2.65 -17.61
N ARG A 399 19.51 1.37 -17.40
CA ARG A 399 19.35 0.40 -18.50
C ARG A 399 17.96 0.48 -19.11
N LEU A 400 17.95 0.65 -20.42
CA LEU A 400 16.78 0.78 -21.28
C LEU A 400 16.68 -0.45 -22.17
N ALA A 401 15.50 -1.09 -22.21
CA ALA A 401 15.26 -2.24 -23.07
C ALA A 401 13.90 -2.17 -23.76
N GLY A 402 13.72 -2.95 -24.81
CA GLY A 402 12.48 -2.96 -25.60
C GLY A 402 12.40 -1.82 -26.61
N SER A 403 11.34 -1.86 -27.41
CA SER A 403 11.25 -1.16 -28.68
C SER A 403 10.70 0.26 -28.62
N SER A 404 10.20 0.71 -27.47
CA SER A 404 9.34 1.90 -27.40
C SER A 404 9.75 2.90 -26.30
N ASN A 405 11.02 2.94 -25.89
CA ASN A 405 11.44 4.00 -24.97
C ASN A 405 11.49 5.35 -25.69
N ARG A 406 11.06 6.41 -25.00
CA ARG A 406 11.03 7.78 -25.53
C ARG A 406 11.71 8.73 -24.57
N LEU A 407 12.68 9.48 -25.05
CA LEU A 407 13.33 10.52 -24.26
C LEU A 407 12.49 11.79 -24.31
N MET A 408 12.10 12.31 -23.14
CA MET A 408 11.16 13.41 -22.98
C MET A 408 11.82 14.70 -22.47
N THR A 409 13.08 14.66 -22.08
CA THR A 409 13.88 15.80 -21.63
C THR A 409 15.31 15.65 -22.11
N ASP A 410 16.13 16.68 -21.97
CA ASP A 410 17.57 16.57 -22.22
C ASP A 410 18.19 15.44 -21.37
N ASN A 411 19.31 14.87 -21.85
CA ASN A 411 20.15 13.98 -21.07
C ASN A 411 21.29 14.81 -20.45
N PRO A 412 21.17 15.24 -19.17
CA PRO A 412 22.13 16.14 -18.54
C PRO A 412 23.52 15.50 -18.36
N ALA A 413 24.53 16.31 -18.06
CA ALA A 413 25.83 15.79 -17.70
C ALA A 413 25.75 14.84 -16.48
N GLY A 414 26.53 13.76 -16.51
CA GLY A 414 26.57 12.78 -15.42
C GLY A 414 25.42 11.76 -15.42
N SER A 415 24.55 11.72 -16.42
CA SER A 415 23.64 10.57 -16.65
C SER A 415 24.14 9.68 -17.78
N THR A 416 24.00 8.36 -17.57
CA THR A 416 24.24 7.35 -18.59
C THR A 416 22.93 6.63 -18.91
N LEU A 417 22.48 6.76 -20.15
CA LEU A 417 21.36 6.00 -20.70
C LEU A 417 21.92 4.81 -21.48
N TRP A 418 21.75 3.60 -20.93
CA TRP A 418 22.28 2.38 -21.52
C TRP A 418 21.19 1.64 -22.29
N LEU A 419 21.17 1.77 -23.62
CA LEU A 419 20.34 0.94 -24.47
C LEU A 419 20.93 -0.46 -24.51
N ASP A 420 20.15 -1.40 -23.99
CA ASP A 420 20.52 -2.79 -23.83
C ASP A 420 19.62 -3.69 -24.68
N GLY A 421 20.13 -4.05 -25.86
CA GLY A 421 19.52 -5.08 -26.69
C GLY A 421 19.83 -6.46 -26.13
N ASN A 422 18.81 -7.26 -25.85
CA ASN A 422 18.98 -8.56 -25.19
C ASN A 422 17.85 -9.54 -25.52
N THR A 423 18.12 -10.82 -25.29
CA THR A 423 17.17 -11.91 -25.51
C THR A 423 15.94 -11.87 -24.60
N LEU A 424 15.95 -11.08 -23.51
CA LEU A 424 14.82 -10.99 -22.58
C LEU A 424 13.75 -10.02 -23.08
N TYR A 425 14.15 -8.88 -23.66
CA TYR A 425 13.23 -7.81 -24.08
C TYR A 425 13.35 -7.43 -25.56
N GLY A 426 14.23 -8.11 -26.30
CA GLY A 426 14.51 -7.87 -27.71
C GLY A 426 15.48 -6.73 -27.94
N TYR A 427 15.41 -6.14 -29.14
CA TYR A 427 16.16 -4.93 -29.43
C TYR A 427 15.78 -3.79 -28.47
N SER A 428 16.73 -2.88 -28.24
CA SER A 428 16.49 -1.68 -27.45
C SER A 428 16.42 -0.46 -28.36
N GLN A 429 15.33 0.30 -28.26
CA GLN A 429 15.17 1.54 -29.01
C GLN A 429 14.89 2.71 -28.06
N LEU A 430 15.64 3.79 -28.24
CA LEU A 430 15.37 5.09 -27.65
C LEU A 430 14.97 6.07 -28.77
N SER A 431 13.75 6.59 -28.66
CA SER A 431 13.21 7.54 -29.63
C SER A 431 13.24 8.97 -29.08
N VAL A 432 13.60 9.93 -29.92
CA VAL A 432 13.63 11.36 -29.63
C VAL A 432 12.60 12.06 -30.51
N SER A 433 11.54 12.61 -29.90
CA SER A 433 10.39 13.19 -30.60
C SER A 433 10.30 14.72 -30.53
N GLN A 434 11.28 15.37 -29.89
CA GLN A 434 11.44 16.81 -29.82
C GLN A 434 12.93 17.17 -29.82
N ASN A 435 13.27 18.43 -30.07
CA ASN A 435 14.68 18.84 -30.05
C ASN A 435 15.22 18.70 -28.63
N LEU A 436 16.25 17.87 -28.47
CA LEU A 436 16.86 17.54 -27.18
C LEU A 436 18.38 17.64 -27.27
N ILE A 437 18.99 17.85 -26.12
CA ILE A 437 20.43 17.93 -25.93
C ILE A 437 20.90 16.71 -25.13
N ASN A 438 21.95 16.06 -25.61
CA ASN A 438 22.74 15.09 -24.87
C ASN A 438 24.03 15.76 -24.38
N GLN A 439 24.14 15.92 -23.06
CA GLN A 439 25.35 16.31 -22.33
C GLN A 439 25.92 15.15 -21.50
N GLY A 440 25.14 14.09 -21.30
CA GLY A 440 25.57 12.85 -20.67
C GLY A 440 26.07 11.81 -21.67
N THR A 441 25.96 10.54 -21.29
CA THR A 441 26.33 9.39 -22.12
C THR A 441 25.08 8.66 -22.61
N ILE A 442 25.02 8.38 -23.91
CA ILE A 442 24.12 7.38 -24.50
C ILE A 442 24.97 6.19 -24.91
N HIS A 443 24.79 5.06 -24.22
CA HIS A 443 25.55 3.83 -24.43
C HIS A 443 24.72 2.80 -25.19
N LEU A 444 25.24 2.31 -26.31
CA LEU A 444 24.60 1.37 -27.21
C LEU A 444 25.30 0.00 -27.11
N GLU A 445 24.61 -1.01 -26.58
CA GLU A 445 25.18 -2.35 -26.45
C GLU A 445 24.13 -3.46 -26.58
N THR A 446 24.50 -4.53 -27.28
CA THR A 446 23.74 -5.78 -27.30
C THR A 446 24.34 -6.73 -26.26
N THR A 447 23.70 -6.92 -25.12
CA THR A 447 24.28 -7.74 -24.02
C THR A 447 24.07 -9.24 -24.21
N SER A 448 23.03 -9.63 -24.94
CA SER A 448 22.81 -11.02 -25.34
C SER A 448 22.16 -11.09 -26.71
N ASN A 449 22.47 -12.15 -27.46
CA ASN A 449 22.02 -12.32 -28.83
C ASN A 449 21.37 -13.68 -29.08
N ASP A 450 20.50 -13.75 -30.09
CA ASP A 450 19.92 -14.97 -30.65
C ASP A 450 19.70 -14.80 -32.17
N ALA A 451 18.76 -15.55 -32.77
CA ALA A 451 18.50 -15.46 -34.21
C ALA A 451 17.61 -14.27 -34.61
N TYR A 452 17.05 -13.56 -33.64
CA TYR A 452 16.22 -12.37 -33.86
C TYR A 452 17.04 -11.11 -33.64
N ASP A 453 16.52 -9.98 -34.10
CA ASP A 453 17.14 -8.68 -33.85
C ASP A 453 17.16 -8.35 -32.35
N ARG A 454 18.37 -8.22 -31.82
CA ARG A 454 18.75 -7.75 -30.50
C ARG A 454 19.60 -6.49 -30.57
N GLY A 455 19.59 -5.78 -31.70
CA GLY A 455 20.34 -4.55 -31.88
C GLY A 455 19.90 -3.41 -30.94
N THR A 456 20.62 -2.31 -31.04
CA THR A 456 20.26 -1.07 -30.33
C THR A 456 20.12 0.09 -31.31
N TYR A 457 19.09 0.90 -31.06
CA TYR A 457 18.58 1.87 -32.01
C TYR A 457 18.34 3.21 -31.31
N LEU A 458 19.16 4.21 -31.65
CA LEU A 458 18.90 5.60 -31.30
C LEU A 458 18.22 6.29 -32.48
N VAL A 459 16.95 6.67 -32.31
CA VAL A 459 16.11 7.13 -33.41
C VAL A 459 15.60 8.54 -33.12
N THR A 460 15.90 9.48 -34.01
CA THR A 460 15.34 10.83 -33.97
C THR A 460 14.19 10.95 -34.97
N ALA A 461 13.07 11.52 -34.54
CA ALA A 461 11.89 11.68 -35.38
C ALA A 461 12.13 12.67 -36.54
N ALA A 462 11.31 12.59 -37.58
CA ALA A 462 11.41 13.52 -38.71
C ALA A 462 11.21 14.98 -38.26
N GLY A 463 12.11 15.86 -38.70
CA GLY A 463 12.08 17.29 -38.34
C GLY A 463 12.61 17.61 -36.93
N VAL A 464 13.09 16.60 -36.20
CA VAL A 464 13.65 16.73 -34.86
C VAL A 464 15.17 16.55 -34.89
N THR A 465 15.90 17.34 -34.13
CA THR A 465 17.35 17.24 -33.96
C THR A 465 17.70 16.77 -32.55
N LEU A 466 18.49 15.71 -32.43
CA LEU A 466 19.27 15.44 -31.23
C LEU A 466 20.59 16.19 -31.35
N THR A 467 20.93 17.01 -30.35
CA THR A 467 22.24 17.66 -30.26
C THR A 467 23.10 16.86 -29.29
N ASN A 468 24.17 16.24 -29.77
CA ASN A 468 25.20 15.72 -28.89
C ASN A 468 26.19 16.85 -28.61
N ALA A 469 26.01 17.52 -27.47
CA ALA A 469 26.77 18.69 -27.06
C ALA A 469 28.26 18.36 -26.86
N SER A 470 29.11 19.38 -26.71
CA SER A 470 30.57 19.21 -26.60
C SER A 470 31.02 18.31 -25.44
N ASP A 471 30.22 18.22 -24.39
CA ASP A 471 30.39 17.34 -23.22
C ASP A 471 29.63 16.01 -23.34
N GLY A 472 28.77 15.88 -24.34
CA GLY A 472 28.00 14.67 -24.61
C GLY A 472 28.81 13.56 -25.27
N VAL A 473 28.47 12.33 -24.89
CA VAL A 473 29.06 11.10 -25.43
C VAL A 473 27.95 10.21 -26.00
N ILE A 474 28.14 9.74 -27.23
CA ILE A 474 27.42 8.58 -27.76
C ILE A 474 28.44 7.47 -27.95
N GLU A 475 28.30 6.39 -27.19
CA GLU A 475 29.23 5.28 -27.24
C GLU A 475 28.54 3.99 -27.72
N SER A 476 29.30 3.14 -28.41
CA SER A 476 28.85 1.86 -28.91
C SER A 476 29.84 0.76 -28.55
N VAL A 477 29.32 -0.33 -27.99
CA VAL A 477 30.07 -1.56 -27.67
C VAL A 477 29.36 -2.75 -28.33
N GLN A 478 30.12 -3.69 -28.88
CA GLN A 478 29.54 -4.85 -29.57
C GLN A 478 28.78 -5.79 -28.66
N GLY A 479 29.28 -6.03 -27.45
CA GLY A 479 28.76 -7.08 -26.57
C GLY A 479 28.66 -8.42 -27.32
N ALA A 480 27.43 -8.92 -27.47
CA ALA A 480 27.08 -10.19 -28.10
C ALA A 480 26.76 -10.10 -29.61
N GLY A 481 26.86 -8.93 -30.25
CA GLY A 481 26.68 -8.76 -31.70
C GLY A 481 25.60 -7.75 -32.10
N ASP A 482 24.93 -8.02 -33.22
CA ASP A 482 23.88 -7.20 -33.85
C ASP A 482 24.23 -5.74 -34.15
N ILE A 483 23.29 -5.01 -34.73
CA ILE A 483 23.51 -3.64 -35.17
C ILE A 483 23.43 -2.65 -34.00
N ARG A 484 24.30 -1.64 -34.03
CA ARG A 484 24.16 -0.41 -33.25
C ARG A 484 23.91 0.71 -34.24
N LEU A 485 22.66 1.19 -34.33
CA LEU A 485 22.22 2.14 -35.33
C LEU A 485 21.78 3.46 -34.70
N ILE A 486 22.38 4.54 -35.18
CA ILE A 486 21.93 5.91 -34.92
C ILE A 486 21.22 6.41 -36.19
N SER A 487 20.03 6.99 -36.04
CA SER A 487 19.26 7.42 -37.21
C SER A 487 18.48 8.73 -37.03
N GLY A 488 18.23 9.38 -38.16
CA GLY A 488 17.56 10.68 -38.27
C GLY A 488 18.55 11.85 -38.21
N ARG A 489 18.19 12.99 -37.60
CA ARG A 489 19.04 14.19 -37.57
C ARG A 489 19.82 14.31 -36.27
N LEU A 490 21.15 14.38 -36.39
CA LEU A 490 22.10 14.53 -35.30
C LEU A 490 22.97 15.76 -35.53
N LEU A 491 22.99 16.69 -34.58
CA LEU A 491 24.00 17.74 -34.47
C LEU A 491 25.12 17.25 -33.56
N GLN A 492 26.30 17.02 -34.14
CA GLN A 492 27.43 16.40 -33.46
C GLN A 492 28.51 17.41 -33.08
N GLN A 493 28.60 17.72 -31.80
CA GLN A 493 29.62 18.60 -31.19
C GLN A 493 30.50 17.86 -30.18
N GLY A 494 30.01 16.78 -29.58
CA GLY A 494 30.72 15.97 -28.59
C GLY A 494 31.52 14.81 -29.18
N VAL A 495 31.46 13.67 -28.49
CA VAL A 495 32.18 12.43 -28.86
C VAL A 495 31.21 11.37 -29.38
N ILE A 496 31.56 10.74 -30.50
CA ILE A 496 31.05 9.42 -30.89
C ILE A 496 32.20 8.42 -30.77
N SER A 497 32.03 7.40 -29.94
CA SER A 497 33.07 6.39 -29.69
C SER A 497 32.55 4.98 -29.96
N VAL A 498 33.15 4.29 -30.93
CA VAL A 498 32.92 2.87 -31.16
C VAL A 498 34.05 2.09 -30.51
N VAL A 499 33.79 1.61 -29.29
CA VAL A 499 34.78 0.90 -28.47
C VAL A 499 35.09 -0.48 -29.06
N SER A 500 34.07 -1.18 -29.57
CA SER A 500 34.24 -2.48 -30.23
C SER A 500 33.16 -2.75 -31.28
N GLY A 501 33.51 -3.61 -32.25
CA GLY A 501 32.67 -3.92 -33.41
C GLY A 501 32.45 -2.71 -34.30
N THR A 502 31.21 -2.46 -34.71
CA THR A 502 30.83 -1.35 -35.59
C THR A 502 29.63 -0.60 -35.03
N ALA A 503 29.51 0.67 -35.41
CA ALA A 503 28.28 1.45 -35.26
C ALA A 503 27.94 2.12 -36.59
N GLU A 504 26.66 2.27 -36.86
CA GLU A 504 26.16 2.82 -38.12
C GLU A 504 25.35 4.09 -37.88
N PHE A 505 25.44 5.01 -38.84
CA PHE A 505 24.59 6.19 -38.90
C PHE A 505 23.82 6.26 -40.22
N ALA A 506 22.52 6.58 -40.13
CA ALA A 506 21.64 6.79 -41.28
C ALA A 506 20.72 8.00 -41.08
N GLY A 507 20.92 9.09 -41.82
CA GLY A 507 20.06 10.27 -41.78
C GLY A 507 20.76 11.57 -42.16
N HIS A 508 20.63 12.60 -41.33
CA HIS A 508 21.26 13.92 -41.53
C HIS A 508 22.26 14.20 -40.41
N LEU A 509 23.55 14.19 -40.74
CA LEU A 509 24.63 14.44 -39.80
C LEU A 509 25.16 15.86 -39.98
N ASP A 510 24.88 16.73 -39.01
CA ASP A 510 25.46 18.06 -38.88
C ASP A 510 26.77 17.93 -38.06
N ALA A 511 27.91 17.79 -38.73
CA ALA A 511 29.23 17.68 -38.10
C ALA A 511 29.73 19.07 -37.68
N ALA A 512 29.69 19.37 -36.38
CA ALA A 512 29.93 20.70 -35.82
C ALA A 512 31.08 20.70 -34.79
N GLY A 513 32.24 20.16 -35.17
CA GLY A 513 33.45 20.16 -34.33
C GLY A 513 33.58 19.00 -33.35
N GLY A 514 32.69 18.00 -33.41
CA GLY A 514 32.80 16.78 -32.60
C GLY A 514 33.86 15.79 -33.09
N THR A 515 34.21 14.85 -32.21
CA THR A 515 35.20 13.79 -32.45
C THR A 515 34.52 12.46 -32.73
N TYR A 516 35.12 11.67 -33.63
CA TYR A 516 34.68 10.33 -33.98
C TYR A 516 35.83 9.35 -33.75
N ALA A 517 35.61 8.29 -32.97
CA ALA A 517 36.61 7.27 -32.67
C ALA A 517 36.08 5.86 -33.00
N GLY A 518 36.97 5.00 -33.50
CA GLY A 518 36.62 3.62 -33.86
C GLY A 518 35.85 3.48 -35.18
N ALA A 519 35.23 2.32 -35.38
CA ALA A 519 34.59 1.94 -36.64
C ALA A 519 33.15 2.47 -36.75
N PHE A 520 33.03 3.80 -36.93
CA PHE A 520 31.76 4.50 -37.15
C PHE A 520 31.49 4.69 -38.65
N TYR A 521 30.43 4.06 -39.17
CA TYR A 521 30.10 4.08 -40.59
C TYR A 521 28.86 4.93 -40.87
N VAL A 522 29.03 5.97 -41.67
CA VAL A 522 27.91 6.79 -42.17
C VAL A 522 27.44 6.24 -43.51
N ARG A 523 26.18 5.85 -43.61
CA ARG A 523 25.60 5.27 -44.85
C ARG A 523 24.32 5.96 -45.25
N ASN A 524 24.07 6.07 -46.56
CA ASN A 524 22.82 6.62 -47.12
C ASN A 524 22.35 7.92 -46.43
N SER A 525 23.31 8.81 -46.15
CA SER A 525 23.10 9.98 -45.29
C SER A 525 23.45 11.28 -45.99
N ASN A 526 22.81 12.35 -45.55
CA ASN A 526 23.21 13.72 -45.85
C ASN A 526 24.19 14.19 -44.77
N ILE A 527 25.35 14.69 -45.17
CA ILE A 527 26.36 15.17 -44.24
C ILE A 527 26.58 16.66 -44.50
N GLN A 528 26.48 17.47 -43.45
CA GLN A 528 26.80 18.88 -43.48
C GLN A 528 27.93 19.16 -42.48
N VAL A 529 29.07 19.66 -42.97
CA VAL A 529 30.21 20.02 -42.13
C VAL A 529 30.09 21.51 -41.77
N LEU A 530 29.74 21.79 -40.51
CA LEU A 530 29.56 23.13 -39.95
C LEU A 530 30.84 23.67 -39.33
N ALA A 531 31.66 22.78 -38.77
CA ALA A 531 33.00 23.06 -38.27
C ALA A 531 33.85 21.79 -38.36
N GLY A 532 35.15 21.95 -38.64
CA GLY A 532 36.08 20.81 -38.74
C GLY A 532 36.24 20.09 -37.40
N SER A 533 36.32 18.75 -37.45
CA SER A 533 36.71 17.94 -36.29
C SER A 533 38.18 18.21 -35.91
N PRO A 534 38.52 18.26 -34.61
CA PRO A 534 39.90 18.42 -34.13
C PRO A 534 40.85 17.31 -34.58
#